data_AF-A0A496UZN9-F1
#
_entry.id   AF-A0A496UZN9-F1
#
_cell.length_a   1.000
_cell.length_b   1.000
_cell.length_c   1.000
_cell.angle_alpha   90.00
_cell.angle_beta   90.00
_cell.angle_gamma   90.00
#
_symmetry.space_group_name_H-M   'P 1'
#
loop_
_entity.id
_entity.type
_entity.pdbx_description
1 polymer ?
#
loop_
_entity_poly.entity_id
_entity_poly.type
_entity_poly.pdbx_seq_one_letter_code
_entity_poly.pdbx_strand_id
1 'polypeptide(L)'
;MTIKQSTINIIASTAFLLMALLLGGSVYFADQAIQEEHQVEAQQAKFKQLGIELAEASHSLTEEVRKFAISGNIKHLQNYWKEIEVTKTRDNVLARLKELKAPPEVFDLLNLAKQNSDALIATETRAMRLVFEAQEIIKSSMHPTVAAIQLSDEEIKLSAEDKIKLAREILFDVQYEADQHTITEPIVQFQNQMDAQATRQIEAAKRQTETTTLVLVIMVFMILMSTGTVLWFFQTQLSIPIAKYISELQERDATALDFALTPTGTLELRLLAKAFNQQFLMNQQQLKQNQQLIEDIVQVSQGLAQGNLHIMPKAEYQGEFAQIKNALETILSIQRQVIEDIVKISQGLAQGNLHVVPQAEYRGDFIQIKNSLETTLTSLRQVIEDTVKMAHEIAKGNWHVIPQAEYQGDFVQIKDALQSTAAQLAETT
;
A
#
# COMPACT_ATOMS: atom_id res chain seq x y z
N MET A 1 22.38 0.82 4.41
CA MET A 1 21.83 0.68 3.05
C MET A 1 20.63 1.62 2.92
N THR A 2 20.61 2.54 1.95
CA THR A 2 19.44 3.41 1.71
C THR A 2 18.50 2.75 0.73
N ILE A 3 17.24 2.56 1.12
CA ILE A 3 16.23 1.90 0.30
C ILE A 3 15.26 2.95 -0.21
N LYS A 4 14.91 2.86 -1.51
CA LYS A 4 13.88 3.71 -2.13
C LYS A 4 12.51 3.27 -1.65
N GLN A 5 11.64 4.22 -1.34
CA GLN A 5 10.26 3.94 -0.94
C GLN A 5 9.52 3.09 -1.98
N SER A 6 9.75 3.34 -3.26
CA SER A 6 9.18 2.53 -4.36
C SER A 6 9.62 1.06 -4.31
N THR A 7 10.89 0.78 -3.99
CA THR A 7 11.39 -0.59 -3.86
C THR A 7 10.72 -1.33 -2.71
N ILE A 8 10.51 -0.65 -1.57
CA ILE A 8 9.79 -1.23 -0.43
C ILE A 8 8.35 -1.56 -0.80
N ASN A 9 7.65 -0.60 -1.44
CA ASN A 9 6.27 -0.79 -1.85
C ASN A 9 6.14 -1.96 -2.83
N ILE A 10 7.05 -2.08 -3.81
CA ILE A 10 7.05 -3.20 -4.75
C ILE A 10 7.24 -4.52 -4.01
N ILE A 11 8.25 -4.64 -3.14
CA ILE A 11 8.50 -5.87 -2.38
C ILE A 11 7.28 -6.23 -1.52
N ALA A 12 6.70 -5.25 -0.82
CA ALA A 12 5.53 -5.45 0.03
C ALA A 12 4.30 -5.91 -0.78
N SER A 13 4.01 -5.25 -1.90
CA SER A 13 2.88 -5.59 -2.76
C SER A 13 3.07 -6.96 -3.44
N THR A 14 4.27 -7.27 -3.91
CA THR A 14 4.58 -8.59 -4.50
C THR A 14 4.48 -9.69 -3.45
N ALA A 15 5.03 -9.49 -2.25
CA ALA A 15 4.92 -10.45 -1.16
C ALA A 15 3.45 -10.68 -0.78
N PHE A 16 2.67 -9.60 -0.63
CA PHE A 16 1.24 -9.68 -0.35
C PHE A 16 0.47 -10.47 -1.41
N LEU A 17 0.70 -10.18 -2.69
CA LEU A 17 0.01 -10.85 -3.79
C LEU A 17 0.38 -12.34 -3.86
N LEU A 18 1.65 -12.68 -3.65
CA LEU A 18 2.09 -14.08 -3.57
C LEU A 18 1.44 -14.81 -2.38
N MET A 19 1.41 -14.20 -1.19
CA MET A 19 0.74 -14.78 -0.03
C MET A 19 -0.77 -14.94 -0.24
N ALA A 20 -1.43 -13.98 -0.89
CA ALA A 20 -2.85 -14.07 -1.21
C ALA A 20 -3.16 -15.23 -2.17
N LEU A 21 -2.34 -15.42 -3.21
CA LEU A 21 -2.47 -16.54 -4.14
C LEU A 21 -2.21 -17.89 -3.44
N LEU A 22 -1.17 -17.97 -2.61
CA LEU A 22 -0.86 -19.17 -1.84
C LEU A 22 -1.97 -19.51 -0.84
N LEU A 23 -2.52 -18.51 -0.16
CA LEU A 23 -3.66 -18.70 0.75
C LEU A 23 -4.89 -19.19 -0.02
N GLY A 24 -5.23 -18.57 -1.15
CA GLY A 24 -6.35 -19.00 -1.99
C GLY A 24 -6.20 -20.44 -2.48
N GLY A 25 -5.00 -20.80 -2.96
CA GLY A 25 -4.70 -22.18 -3.36
C GLY A 25 -4.77 -23.16 -2.19
N SER A 26 -4.22 -22.79 -1.03
CA SER A 26 -4.27 -23.61 0.18
C SER A 26 -5.69 -23.84 0.68
N VAL A 27 -6.56 -22.83 0.61
CA VAL A 27 -7.98 -22.95 0.97
C VAL A 27 -8.70 -23.89 0.00
N TYR A 28 -8.42 -23.76 -1.31
CA TYR A 28 -8.99 -24.66 -2.31
C TYR A 28 -8.58 -26.12 -2.09
N PHE A 29 -7.30 -26.39 -1.84
CA PHE A 29 -6.84 -27.75 -1.53
C PHE A 29 -7.41 -28.29 -0.21
N ALA A 30 -7.63 -27.42 0.80
CA ALA A 30 -8.24 -27.82 2.06
C ALA A 30 -9.70 -28.24 1.86
N ASP A 31 -10.46 -27.44 1.11
CA ASP A 31 -11.85 -27.77 0.76
C ASP A 31 -11.92 -29.11 0.00
N GLN A 32 -11.04 -29.31 -0.98
CA GLN A 32 -10.95 -30.59 -1.70
C GLN A 32 -10.65 -31.77 -0.76
N ALA A 33 -9.67 -31.64 0.14
CA ALA A 33 -9.32 -32.70 1.09
C ALA A 33 -10.49 -33.04 2.04
N ILE A 34 -11.22 -32.03 2.52
CA ILE A 34 -12.39 -32.22 3.39
C ILE A 34 -13.52 -32.93 2.63
N GLN A 35 -13.77 -32.57 1.36
CA GLN A 35 -14.76 -33.24 0.53
C GLN A 35 -14.40 -34.70 0.26
N GLU A 36 -13.12 -34.99 -0.02
CA GLU A 36 -12.62 -36.36 -0.21
C GLU A 36 -12.77 -37.19 1.08
N GLU A 37 -12.44 -36.63 2.25
CA GLU A 37 -12.63 -37.28 3.56
C GLU A 37 -14.10 -37.66 3.80
N HIS A 38 -15.03 -36.72 3.60
CA HIS A 38 -16.47 -36.98 3.77
C HIS A 38 -17.00 -38.02 2.78
N GLN A 39 -16.51 -38.02 1.54
CA GLN A 39 -16.93 -39.02 0.55
C GLN A 39 -16.45 -40.43 0.94
N VAL A 40 -15.20 -40.56 1.39
CA VAL A 40 -14.64 -41.84 1.87
C VAL A 40 -15.45 -42.34 3.07
N GLU A 41 -15.70 -41.48 4.06
CA GLU A 41 -16.49 -41.84 5.25
C GLU A 41 -17.91 -42.30 4.89
N ALA A 42 -18.61 -41.54 4.03
CA ALA A 42 -19.95 -41.88 3.59
C ALA A 42 -20.00 -43.18 2.76
N GLN A 43 -18.97 -43.45 1.96
CA GLN A 43 -18.87 -44.69 1.19
C GLN A 43 -18.62 -45.91 2.10
N GLN A 44 -17.73 -45.78 3.08
CA GLN A 44 -17.45 -46.83 4.05
C GLN A 44 -18.69 -47.16 4.90
N ALA A 45 -19.44 -46.14 5.33
CA ALA A 45 -20.71 -46.33 6.04
C ALA A 45 -21.74 -47.10 5.20
N LYS A 46 -21.87 -46.79 3.91
CA LYS A 46 -22.77 -47.51 2.99
C LYS A 46 -22.39 -48.98 2.85
N PHE A 47 -21.10 -49.29 2.68
CA PHE A 47 -20.65 -50.69 2.59
C PHE A 47 -20.94 -51.47 3.87
N LYS A 48 -20.65 -50.89 5.03
CA LYS A 48 -20.95 -51.51 6.33
C LYS A 48 -22.45 -51.79 6.49
N GLN A 49 -23.29 -50.81 6.15
CA GLN A 49 -24.74 -50.94 6.20
C GLN A 49 -25.24 -52.08 5.30
N LEU A 50 -24.73 -52.19 4.07
CA LEU A 50 -25.08 -53.26 3.14
C LEU A 50 -24.71 -54.65 3.67
N GLY A 51 -23.57 -54.78 4.35
CA GLY A 51 -23.19 -56.03 5.01
C GLY A 51 -24.13 -56.42 6.15
N ILE A 52 -24.60 -55.43 6.95
CA ILE A 52 -25.58 -55.64 8.01
C ILE A 52 -26.93 -56.07 7.41
N GLU A 53 -27.41 -55.39 6.37
CA GLU A 53 -28.67 -55.71 5.70
C GLU A 53 -28.69 -57.14 5.14
N LEU A 54 -27.58 -57.60 4.56
CA LEU A 54 -27.48 -58.98 4.07
C LEU A 54 -27.50 -60.00 5.22
N ALA A 55 -26.81 -59.70 6.33
CA ALA A 55 -26.79 -60.53 7.52
C ALA A 55 -28.19 -60.65 8.14
N GLU A 56 -28.88 -59.52 8.31
CA GLU A 56 -30.24 -59.45 8.85
C GLU A 56 -31.24 -60.18 7.96
N ALA A 57 -31.13 -60.04 6.64
CA ALA A 57 -31.99 -60.74 5.69
C ALA A 57 -31.78 -62.26 5.77
N SER A 58 -30.52 -62.72 5.83
CA SER A 58 -30.25 -64.15 5.98
C SER A 58 -30.73 -64.69 7.33
N HIS A 59 -30.53 -63.94 8.41
CA HIS A 59 -30.99 -64.33 9.74
C HIS A 59 -32.53 -64.40 9.79
N SER A 60 -33.21 -63.42 9.20
CA SER A 60 -34.67 -63.36 9.11
C SER A 60 -35.24 -64.57 8.37
N LEU A 61 -34.61 -65.02 7.28
CA LEU A 61 -35.04 -66.22 6.56
C LEU A 61 -35.00 -67.45 7.46
N THR A 62 -33.89 -67.67 8.16
CA THR A 62 -33.79 -68.78 9.13
C THR A 62 -34.84 -68.65 10.24
N GLU A 63 -35.02 -67.45 10.80
CA GLU A 63 -36.01 -67.25 11.86
C GLU A 63 -37.43 -67.57 11.38
N GLU A 64 -37.83 -67.10 10.20
CA GLU A 64 -39.17 -67.30 9.68
C GLU A 64 -39.43 -68.78 9.36
N VAL A 65 -38.47 -69.51 8.78
CA VAL A 65 -38.65 -70.96 8.55
C VAL A 65 -38.72 -71.74 9.88
N ARG A 66 -37.90 -71.40 10.87
CA ARG A 66 -37.95 -72.03 12.21
C ARG A 66 -39.26 -71.75 12.92
N LYS A 67 -39.73 -70.50 12.91
CA LYS A 67 -41.03 -70.11 13.49
C LYS A 67 -42.18 -70.82 12.78
N PHE A 68 -42.12 -70.99 11.46
CA PHE A 68 -43.10 -71.78 10.71
C PHE A 68 -43.08 -73.26 11.13
N ALA A 69 -41.92 -73.89 11.20
CA ALA A 69 -41.81 -75.31 11.58
C ALA A 69 -42.25 -75.60 13.02
N ILE A 70 -42.12 -74.62 13.92
CA ILE A 70 -42.61 -74.74 15.29
C ILE A 70 -44.13 -74.53 15.36
N SER A 71 -44.62 -73.43 14.77
CA SER A 71 -46.00 -72.95 14.99
C SER A 71 -47.02 -73.43 13.96
N GLY A 72 -46.57 -73.80 12.75
CA GLY A 72 -47.45 -74.03 11.60
C GLY A 72 -48.13 -72.78 11.05
N ASN A 73 -47.81 -71.58 11.54
CA ASN A 73 -48.49 -70.34 11.16
C ASN A 73 -48.04 -69.86 9.77
N ILE A 74 -48.97 -69.86 8.82
CA ILE A 74 -48.75 -69.48 7.42
C ILE A 74 -48.11 -68.09 7.23
N LYS A 75 -48.29 -67.17 8.18
CA LYS A 75 -47.69 -65.83 8.10
C LYS A 75 -46.16 -65.89 8.01
N HIS A 76 -45.53 -66.80 8.75
CA HIS A 76 -44.07 -66.96 8.71
C HIS A 76 -43.59 -67.50 7.36
N LEU A 77 -44.34 -68.43 6.79
CA LEU A 77 -44.08 -68.91 5.43
C LEU A 77 -44.22 -67.78 4.39
N GLN A 78 -45.27 -66.95 4.51
CA GLN A 78 -45.47 -65.81 3.61
C GLN A 78 -44.34 -64.79 3.73
N ASN A 79 -43.87 -64.50 4.94
CA ASN A 79 -42.73 -63.61 5.15
C ASN A 79 -41.44 -64.17 4.51
N TYR A 80 -41.19 -65.46 4.67
CA TYR A 80 -40.05 -66.14 4.06
C TYR A 80 -40.06 -66.00 2.53
N TRP A 81 -41.16 -66.43 1.86
CA TRP A 81 -41.24 -66.35 0.40
C TRP A 81 -41.31 -64.91 -0.12
N LYS A 82 -41.89 -63.99 0.65
CA LYS A 82 -41.83 -62.56 0.35
C LYS A 82 -40.39 -62.08 0.30
N GLU A 83 -39.54 -62.46 1.25
CA GLU A 83 -38.12 -62.10 1.21
C GLU A 83 -37.39 -62.71 0.00
N ILE A 84 -37.62 -63.99 -0.31
CA ILE A 84 -36.97 -64.67 -1.45
C ILE A 84 -37.42 -64.12 -2.82
N GLU A 85 -38.70 -63.83 -3.01
CA GLU A 85 -39.26 -63.59 -4.34
C GLU A 85 -39.60 -62.12 -4.62
N VAL A 86 -39.93 -61.36 -3.58
CA VAL A 86 -40.43 -59.99 -3.69
C VAL A 86 -39.42 -58.99 -3.17
N THR A 87 -39.03 -59.08 -1.91
CA THR A 87 -38.13 -58.11 -1.27
C THR A 87 -36.70 -58.25 -1.78
N LYS A 88 -36.20 -59.49 -1.91
CA LYS A 88 -34.89 -59.83 -2.47
C LYS A 88 -33.76 -59.00 -1.87
N THR A 89 -33.75 -58.82 -0.55
CA THR A 89 -32.82 -57.92 0.14
C THR A 89 -31.37 -58.31 -0.16
N ARG A 90 -31.06 -59.61 -0.10
CA ARG A 90 -29.71 -60.14 -0.38
C ARG A 90 -29.26 -59.88 -1.83
N ASP A 91 -30.13 -60.02 -2.82
CA ASP A 91 -29.82 -59.69 -4.23
C ASP A 91 -29.64 -58.17 -4.41
N ASN A 92 -30.52 -57.37 -3.81
CA ASN A 92 -30.45 -55.91 -3.88
C ASN A 92 -29.17 -55.37 -3.25
N VAL A 93 -28.71 -55.98 -2.15
CA VAL A 93 -27.41 -55.67 -1.55
C VAL A 93 -26.27 -55.90 -2.55
N LEU A 94 -26.21 -57.06 -3.21
CA LEU A 94 -25.16 -57.33 -4.21
C LEU A 94 -25.25 -56.37 -5.41
N ALA A 95 -26.45 -56.08 -5.89
CA ALA A 95 -26.64 -55.09 -6.95
C ALA A 95 -26.10 -53.72 -6.52
N ARG A 96 -26.39 -53.28 -5.30
CA ARG A 96 -25.94 -52.00 -4.77
C ARG A 96 -24.43 -51.95 -4.54
N LEU A 97 -23.81 -53.03 -4.09
CA LEU A 97 -22.34 -53.13 -3.98
C LEU A 97 -21.67 -52.98 -5.34
N LYS A 98 -22.24 -53.58 -6.39
CA LYS A 98 -21.75 -53.44 -7.77
C LYS A 98 -21.86 -52.00 -8.27
N GLU A 99 -22.98 -51.33 -8.01
CA GLU A 99 -23.18 -49.91 -8.35
C GLU A 99 -22.20 -48.99 -7.62
N LEU A 100 -21.93 -49.27 -6.35
CA LEU A 100 -20.97 -48.53 -5.53
C LEU A 100 -19.51 -48.90 -5.81
N LYS A 101 -19.26 -49.77 -6.79
CA LYS A 101 -17.92 -50.25 -7.19
C LYS A 101 -17.15 -50.83 -6.00
N ALA A 102 -17.81 -51.69 -5.22
CA ALA A 102 -17.16 -52.41 -4.13
C ALA A 102 -15.90 -53.15 -4.65
N PRO A 103 -14.83 -53.24 -3.83
CA PRO A 103 -13.66 -54.05 -4.17
C PRO A 103 -14.07 -55.50 -4.50
N PRO A 104 -13.47 -56.15 -5.52
CA PRO A 104 -13.84 -57.51 -5.92
C PRO A 104 -13.79 -58.51 -4.76
N GLU A 105 -12.72 -58.46 -3.96
CA GLU A 105 -12.52 -59.33 -2.79
C GLU A 105 -13.67 -59.24 -1.77
N VAL A 106 -14.18 -58.02 -1.58
CA VAL A 106 -15.24 -57.69 -0.64
C VAL A 106 -16.61 -58.10 -1.20
N PHE A 107 -16.83 -57.89 -2.50
CA PHE A 107 -18.04 -58.34 -3.18
C PHE A 107 -18.18 -59.87 -3.15
N ASP A 108 -17.07 -60.58 -3.39
CA ASP A 108 -17.04 -62.04 -3.48
C ASP A 108 -17.44 -62.71 -2.15
N LEU A 109 -17.06 -62.13 -1.00
CA LEU A 109 -17.44 -62.63 0.32
C LEU A 109 -18.95 -62.57 0.56
N LEU A 110 -19.59 -61.44 0.24
CA LEU A 110 -21.04 -61.31 0.38
C LEU A 110 -21.82 -62.13 -0.67
N ASN A 111 -21.25 -62.28 -1.86
CA ASN A 111 -21.80 -63.17 -2.88
C ASN A 111 -21.73 -64.63 -2.43
N LEU A 112 -20.62 -65.05 -1.80
CA LEU A 112 -20.48 -66.39 -1.21
C LEU A 112 -21.49 -66.61 -0.07
N ALA A 113 -21.64 -65.64 0.84
CA ALA A 113 -22.65 -65.71 1.90
C ALA A 113 -24.05 -65.90 1.32
N LYS A 114 -24.40 -65.15 0.27
CA LYS A 114 -25.68 -65.32 -0.44
C LYS A 114 -25.80 -66.71 -1.06
N GLN A 115 -24.77 -67.21 -1.75
CA GLN A 115 -24.80 -68.54 -2.37
C GLN A 115 -25.01 -69.65 -1.33
N ASN A 116 -24.34 -69.56 -0.18
CA ASN A 116 -24.53 -70.49 0.93
C ASN A 116 -25.95 -70.40 1.51
N SER A 117 -26.50 -69.18 1.59
CA SER A 117 -27.87 -68.93 2.03
C SER A 117 -28.90 -69.48 1.04
N ASP A 118 -28.64 -69.35 -0.27
CA ASP A 118 -29.49 -69.91 -1.32
C ASP A 118 -29.46 -71.45 -1.34
N ALA A 119 -28.32 -72.05 -0.99
CA ALA A 119 -28.19 -73.50 -0.86
C ALA A 119 -29.08 -74.06 0.27
N LEU A 120 -29.26 -73.31 1.36
CA LEU A 120 -30.16 -73.70 2.45
C LEU A 120 -31.64 -73.71 2.07
N ILE A 121 -32.05 -72.94 1.06
CA ILE A 121 -33.46 -72.84 0.65
C ILE A 121 -34.06 -74.21 0.38
N ALA A 122 -33.31 -75.14 -0.22
CA ALA A 122 -33.81 -76.49 -0.49
C ALA A 122 -34.11 -77.28 0.80
N THR A 123 -33.19 -77.23 1.78
CA THR A 123 -33.34 -77.86 3.10
C THR A 123 -34.51 -77.24 3.87
N GLU A 124 -34.61 -75.92 3.86
CA GLU A 124 -35.67 -75.15 4.50
C GLU A 124 -37.04 -75.44 3.88
N THR A 125 -37.10 -75.51 2.55
CA THR A 125 -38.31 -75.85 1.78
C THR A 125 -38.75 -77.30 2.05
N ARG A 126 -37.82 -78.24 2.22
CA ARG A 126 -38.12 -79.62 2.62
C ARG A 126 -38.75 -79.69 4.00
N ALA A 127 -38.23 -78.93 4.97
CA ALA A 127 -38.85 -78.82 6.29
C ALA A 127 -40.27 -78.22 6.21
N MET A 128 -40.47 -77.16 5.42
CA MET A 128 -41.80 -76.58 5.18
C MET A 128 -42.78 -77.59 4.56
N ARG A 129 -42.29 -78.39 3.61
CA ARG A 129 -43.07 -79.44 2.93
C ARG A 129 -43.53 -80.51 3.91
N LEU A 130 -42.67 -80.96 4.82
CA LEU A 130 -43.02 -81.91 5.88
C LEU A 130 -44.10 -81.36 6.81
N VAL A 131 -44.02 -80.08 7.19
CA VAL A 131 -45.03 -79.40 8.02
C VAL A 131 -46.40 -79.38 7.35
N PHE A 132 -46.44 -79.04 6.05
CA PHE A 132 -47.70 -79.02 5.32
C PHE A 132 -48.30 -80.40 5.07
N GLU A 133 -47.46 -81.43 4.83
CA GLU A 133 -47.93 -82.81 4.72
C GLU A 133 -48.48 -83.34 6.05
N ALA A 134 -47.91 -82.93 7.19
CA ALA A 134 -48.46 -83.24 8.51
C ALA A 134 -49.81 -82.57 8.79
N GLN A 135 -50.07 -81.42 8.17
CA GLN A 135 -51.34 -80.68 8.25
C GLN A 135 -52.36 -81.08 7.18
N GLU A 136 -52.05 -82.08 6.34
CA GLU A 136 -52.89 -82.54 5.23
C GLU A 136 -53.27 -81.42 4.22
N ILE A 137 -52.42 -80.40 4.10
CA ILE A 137 -52.62 -79.33 3.12
C ILE A 137 -52.42 -79.89 1.71
N ILE A 138 -53.39 -79.67 0.82
CA ILE A 138 -53.29 -80.12 -0.57
C ILE A 138 -52.16 -79.37 -1.31
N LYS A 139 -51.43 -80.06 -2.21
CA LYS A 139 -50.28 -79.48 -2.93
C LYS A 139 -50.61 -78.20 -3.68
N SER A 140 -51.82 -78.09 -4.24
CA SER A 140 -52.28 -76.90 -4.99
C SER A 140 -52.42 -75.63 -4.13
N SER A 141 -52.51 -75.78 -2.81
CA SER A 141 -52.60 -74.67 -1.86
C SER A 141 -51.26 -74.27 -1.26
N MET A 142 -50.19 -75.01 -1.59
CA MET A 142 -48.83 -74.70 -1.14
C MET A 142 -48.13 -73.75 -2.11
N HIS A 143 -47.09 -73.08 -1.61
CA HIS A 143 -46.16 -72.35 -2.47
C HIS A 143 -45.56 -73.30 -3.55
N PRO A 144 -45.43 -72.90 -4.83
CA PRO A 144 -45.02 -73.80 -5.91
C PRO A 144 -43.70 -74.53 -5.63
N THR A 145 -42.70 -73.81 -5.10
CA THR A 145 -41.39 -74.36 -4.74
C THR A 145 -41.50 -75.39 -3.62
N VAL A 146 -42.41 -75.19 -2.66
CA VAL A 146 -42.68 -76.15 -1.58
C VAL A 146 -43.38 -77.39 -2.13
N ALA A 147 -44.41 -77.21 -2.97
CA ALA A 147 -45.15 -78.30 -3.60
C ALA A 147 -44.27 -79.21 -4.49
N ALA A 148 -43.23 -78.63 -5.09
CA ALA A 148 -42.29 -79.31 -5.97
C ALA A 148 -41.31 -80.23 -5.23
N ILE A 149 -41.10 -80.05 -3.92
CA ILE A 149 -40.22 -80.94 -3.14
C ILE A 149 -40.80 -82.35 -3.10
N GLN A 150 -39.98 -83.29 -3.58
CA GLN A 150 -40.26 -84.72 -3.49
C GLN A 150 -39.75 -85.22 -2.14
N LEU A 151 -40.69 -85.62 -1.28
CA LEU A 151 -40.37 -86.35 -0.06
C LEU A 151 -40.03 -87.80 -0.42
N SER A 152 -39.09 -88.39 0.32
CA SER A 152 -38.77 -89.81 0.20
C SER A 152 -39.95 -90.70 0.64
N ASP A 153 -39.97 -91.95 0.16
CA ASP A 153 -41.00 -92.92 0.53
C ASP A 153 -41.04 -93.20 2.04
N GLU A 154 -39.92 -93.02 2.73
CA GLU A 154 -39.80 -93.13 4.18
C GLU A 154 -40.49 -91.95 4.89
N GLU A 155 -40.25 -90.73 4.42
CA GLU A 155 -40.86 -89.51 4.97
C GLU A 155 -42.38 -89.46 4.75
N ILE A 156 -42.88 -89.99 3.63
CA ILE A 156 -44.32 -90.01 3.33
C ILE A 156 -45.08 -90.88 4.34
N LYS A 157 -44.48 -92.01 4.75
CA LYS A 157 -45.06 -93.00 5.66
C LYS A 157 -45.04 -92.58 7.13
N LEU A 158 -44.29 -91.53 7.48
CA LEU A 158 -44.24 -90.99 8.84
C LEU A 158 -45.61 -90.50 9.29
N SER A 159 -45.88 -90.60 10.60
CA SER A 159 -47.04 -89.98 11.22
C SER A 159 -46.99 -88.45 11.11
N ALA A 160 -48.12 -87.76 11.27
CA ALA A 160 -48.14 -86.30 11.27
C ALA A 160 -47.21 -85.70 12.35
N GLU A 161 -47.15 -86.34 13.53
CA GLU A 161 -46.27 -85.92 14.62
C GLU A 161 -44.78 -86.13 14.27
N ASP A 162 -44.44 -87.28 13.69
CA ASP A 162 -43.06 -87.58 13.28
C ASP A 162 -42.58 -86.68 12.12
N LYS A 163 -43.47 -86.29 11.20
CA LYS A 163 -43.16 -85.32 10.12
C LYS A 163 -42.81 -83.94 10.68
N ILE A 164 -43.58 -83.46 11.67
CA ILE A 164 -43.30 -82.18 12.34
C ILE A 164 -42.00 -82.27 13.15
N LYS A 165 -41.77 -83.40 13.83
CA LYS A 165 -40.52 -83.64 14.55
C LYS A 165 -39.32 -83.61 13.61
N LEU A 166 -39.39 -84.31 12.48
CA LEU A 166 -38.34 -84.33 11.46
C LEU A 166 -38.11 -82.93 10.87
N ALA A 167 -39.17 -82.17 10.57
CA ALA A 167 -39.05 -80.80 10.07
C ALA A 167 -38.30 -79.89 11.05
N ARG A 168 -38.52 -80.07 12.36
CA ARG A 168 -37.79 -79.36 13.41
C ARG A 168 -36.35 -79.86 13.49
N GLU A 169 -36.13 -81.17 13.52
CA GLU A 169 -34.77 -81.74 13.52
C GLU A 169 -33.93 -81.19 12.37
N ILE A 170 -34.46 -81.14 11.15
CA ILE A 170 -33.77 -80.57 9.98
C ILE A 170 -33.32 -79.11 10.17
N LEU A 171 -34.06 -78.30 10.94
CA LEU A 171 -33.79 -76.85 11.11
C LEU A 171 -33.02 -76.52 12.40
N PHE A 172 -32.87 -77.50 13.29
CA PHE A 172 -32.26 -77.36 14.61
C PHE A 172 -31.16 -78.40 14.86
N ASP A 173 -30.76 -79.18 13.85
CA ASP A 173 -29.65 -80.10 13.95
C ASP A 173 -28.29 -79.41 13.79
N VAL A 174 -27.24 -80.18 14.07
CA VAL A 174 -25.85 -79.73 13.99
C VAL A 174 -25.44 -79.40 12.56
N GLN A 175 -26.02 -80.06 11.55
CA GLN A 175 -25.67 -79.82 10.15
C GLN A 175 -26.22 -78.46 9.69
N TYR A 176 -27.47 -78.15 10.03
CA TYR A 176 -28.08 -76.86 9.72
C TYR A 176 -27.34 -75.73 10.44
N GLU A 177 -26.96 -75.91 11.71
CA GLU A 177 -26.10 -74.93 12.40
C GLU A 177 -24.74 -74.75 11.71
N ALA A 178 -24.12 -75.82 11.23
CA ALA A 178 -22.89 -75.75 10.46
C ALA A 178 -23.09 -75.00 9.13
N ASP A 179 -24.18 -75.28 8.40
CA ASP A 179 -24.54 -74.59 7.16
C ASP A 179 -24.80 -73.09 7.41
N GLN A 180 -25.48 -72.74 8.51
CA GLN A 180 -25.64 -71.34 8.92
C GLN A 180 -24.29 -70.67 9.19
N HIS A 181 -23.34 -71.38 9.78
CA HIS A 181 -22.00 -70.86 9.98
C HIS A 181 -21.30 -70.56 8.64
N THR A 182 -21.51 -71.39 7.61
CA THR A 182 -20.97 -71.11 6.27
C THR A 182 -21.53 -69.82 5.64
N ILE A 183 -22.70 -69.36 6.08
CA ILE A 183 -23.28 -68.08 5.66
C ILE A 183 -22.71 -66.92 6.46
N THR A 184 -22.56 -67.13 7.78
CA THR A 184 -22.17 -66.07 8.72
C THR A 184 -20.67 -65.75 8.62
N GLU A 185 -19.83 -66.75 8.40
CA GLU A 185 -18.37 -66.61 8.33
C GLU A 185 -17.91 -65.63 7.24
N PRO A 186 -18.35 -65.73 5.95
CA PRO A 186 -17.96 -64.74 4.93
C PRO A 186 -18.45 -63.32 5.24
N ILE A 187 -19.60 -63.17 5.91
CA ILE A 187 -20.13 -61.85 6.31
C ILE A 187 -19.23 -61.23 7.39
N VAL A 188 -18.80 -62.01 8.37
CA VAL A 188 -17.85 -61.56 9.41
C VAL A 188 -16.50 -61.19 8.78
N GLN A 189 -16.02 -62.00 7.83
CA GLN A 189 -14.80 -61.68 7.09
C GLN A 189 -14.93 -60.38 6.29
N PHE A 190 -16.07 -60.17 5.63
CA PHE A 190 -16.39 -58.92 4.94
C PHE A 190 -16.34 -57.73 5.92
N GLN A 191 -17.02 -57.84 7.06
CA GLN A 191 -17.08 -56.76 8.07
C GLN A 191 -15.68 -56.42 8.59
N ASN A 192 -14.87 -57.44 8.90
CA ASN A 192 -13.49 -57.25 9.36
C ASN A 192 -12.60 -56.59 8.29
N GLN A 193 -12.74 -56.99 7.02
CA GLN A 193 -12.00 -56.37 5.91
C GLN A 193 -12.44 -54.92 5.70
N MET A 194 -13.74 -54.65 5.75
CA MET A 194 -14.28 -53.30 5.59
C MET A 194 -13.85 -52.38 6.73
N ASP A 195 -13.88 -52.85 7.98
CA ASP A 195 -13.42 -52.06 9.13
C ASP A 195 -11.91 -51.76 9.00
N ALA A 196 -11.09 -52.74 8.62
CA ALA A 196 -9.66 -52.52 8.39
C ALA A 196 -9.37 -51.55 7.24
N GLN A 197 -10.14 -51.63 6.14
CA GLN A 197 -10.03 -50.70 5.01
C GLN A 197 -10.50 -49.29 5.38
N ALA A 198 -11.62 -49.18 6.11
CA ALA A 198 -12.17 -47.92 6.58
C ALA A 198 -11.17 -47.18 7.47
N THR A 199 -10.55 -47.86 8.45
CA THR A 199 -9.52 -47.23 9.29
C THR A 199 -8.37 -46.70 8.45
N ARG A 200 -7.84 -47.48 7.50
CA ARG A 200 -6.71 -47.04 6.66
C ARG A 200 -7.05 -45.86 5.75
N GLN A 201 -8.21 -45.89 5.09
CA GLN A 201 -8.62 -44.85 4.15
C GLN A 201 -9.03 -43.56 4.87
N ILE A 202 -9.77 -43.66 5.98
CA ILE A 202 -10.18 -42.49 6.78
C ILE A 202 -8.95 -41.86 7.44
N GLU A 203 -8.02 -42.63 7.99
CA GLU A 203 -6.77 -42.05 8.54
C GLU A 203 -5.92 -41.36 7.48
N ALA A 204 -5.82 -41.94 6.28
CA ALA A 204 -5.09 -41.32 5.18
C ALA A 204 -5.73 -39.99 4.76
N ALA A 205 -7.06 -39.95 4.61
CA ALA A 205 -7.81 -38.74 4.29
C ALA A 205 -7.68 -37.68 5.40
N LYS A 206 -7.81 -38.08 6.68
CA LYS A 206 -7.62 -37.20 7.84
C LYS A 206 -6.22 -36.58 7.88
N ARG A 207 -5.17 -37.35 7.63
CA ARG A 207 -3.79 -36.81 7.57
C ARG A 207 -3.64 -35.75 6.49
N GLN A 208 -4.28 -35.92 5.34
CA GLN A 208 -4.29 -34.92 4.27
C GLN A 208 -5.02 -33.63 4.71
N THR A 209 -6.17 -33.77 5.38
CA THR A 209 -6.89 -32.63 5.98
C THR A 209 -6.06 -31.92 7.05
N GLU A 210 -5.42 -32.67 7.95
CA GLU A 210 -4.57 -32.14 9.03
C GLU A 210 -3.36 -31.38 8.49
N THR A 211 -2.64 -31.95 7.53
CA THR A 211 -1.48 -31.30 6.90
C THR A 211 -1.87 -30.03 6.18
N THR A 212 -2.99 -30.02 5.45
CA THR A 212 -3.47 -28.81 4.76
C THR A 212 -3.94 -27.74 5.75
N THR A 213 -4.59 -28.15 6.85
CA THR A 213 -4.99 -27.25 7.94
C THR A 213 -3.76 -26.61 8.62
N LEU A 214 -2.71 -27.40 8.88
CA LEU A 214 -1.46 -26.87 9.42
C LEU A 214 -0.83 -25.84 8.48
N VAL A 215 -0.78 -26.12 7.18
CA VAL A 215 -0.28 -25.17 6.17
C VAL A 215 -1.08 -23.86 6.17
N LEU A 216 -2.41 -23.94 6.28
CA LEU A 216 -3.27 -22.75 6.41
C LEU A 216 -2.93 -21.92 7.65
N VAL A 217 -2.78 -22.56 8.81
CA VAL A 217 -2.41 -21.87 10.07
C VAL A 217 -1.06 -21.18 9.92
N ILE A 218 -0.05 -21.87 9.38
CA ILE A 218 1.28 -21.29 9.11
C ILE A 218 1.16 -20.09 8.16
N MET A 219 0.34 -20.19 7.10
CA MET A 219 0.13 -19.11 6.14
C MET A 219 -0.46 -17.86 6.82
N VAL A 220 -1.44 -18.02 7.72
CA VAL A 220 -2.02 -16.91 8.49
C VAL A 220 -0.95 -16.22 9.34
N PHE A 221 -0.12 -17.00 10.05
CA PHE A 221 0.98 -16.41 10.83
C PHE A 221 2.00 -15.70 9.95
N MET A 222 2.35 -16.25 8.78
CA MET A 222 3.26 -15.58 7.84
C MET A 222 2.70 -14.25 7.33
N ILE A 223 1.40 -14.17 7.04
CA ILE A 223 0.73 -12.93 6.62
C ILE A 223 0.73 -11.87 7.74
N LEU A 224 0.47 -12.28 8.98
CA LEU A 224 0.53 -11.37 10.13
C LEU A 224 1.95 -10.85 10.34
N MET A 225 2.95 -11.74 10.28
CA MET A 225 4.37 -11.38 10.41
C MET A 225 4.83 -10.44 9.28
N SER A 226 4.44 -10.70 8.04
CA SER A 226 4.80 -9.83 6.91
C SER A 226 4.16 -8.45 7.06
N THR A 227 2.88 -8.40 7.46
CA THR A 227 2.15 -7.14 7.67
C THR A 227 2.80 -6.34 8.79
N GLY A 228 3.13 -6.99 9.91
CA GLY A 228 3.85 -6.37 11.03
C GLY A 228 5.21 -5.83 10.60
N THR A 229 5.95 -6.56 9.76
CA THR A 229 7.25 -6.11 9.23
C THR A 229 7.10 -4.88 8.33
N VAL A 230 6.10 -4.84 7.46
CA VAL A 230 5.80 -3.68 6.61
C VAL A 230 5.44 -2.47 7.47
N LEU A 231 4.54 -2.62 8.44
CA LEU A 231 4.15 -1.52 9.34
C LEU A 231 5.32 -1.01 10.19
N TRP A 232 6.11 -1.91 10.76
CA TRP A 232 7.32 -1.55 11.50
C TRP A 232 8.31 -0.77 10.62
N PHE A 233 8.47 -1.19 9.36
CA PHE A 233 9.30 -0.47 8.41
C PHE A 233 8.75 0.94 8.11
N PHE A 234 7.45 1.06 7.81
CA PHE A 234 6.81 2.37 7.59
C PHE A 234 7.00 3.30 8.78
N GLN A 235 6.82 2.78 9.99
CA GLN A 235 6.99 3.57 11.21
C GLN A 235 8.44 4.06 11.37
N THR A 236 9.42 3.17 11.20
CA THR A 236 10.83 3.48 11.46
C THR A 236 11.49 4.29 10.35
N GLN A 237 11.09 4.11 9.10
CA GLN A 237 11.78 4.70 7.94
C GLN A 237 11.02 5.86 7.30
N LEU A 238 9.75 6.06 7.64
CA LEU A 238 8.92 7.13 7.11
C LEU A 238 8.32 7.98 8.23
N SER A 239 7.50 7.41 9.12
CA SER A 239 6.78 8.20 10.14
C SER A 239 7.71 8.91 11.12
N ILE A 240 8.67 8.20 11.72
CA ILE A 240 9.60 8.77 12.70
C ILE A 240 10.52 9.83 12.06
N PRO A 241 11.16 9.59 10.90
CA PRO A 241 11.97 10.62 10.24
C PRO A 241 11.18 11.88 9.85
N ILE A 242 9.94 11.75 9.39
CA ILE A 242 9.09 12.90 9.08
C ILE A 242 8.77 13.69 10.35
N ALA A 243 8.37 13.01 11.43
CA ALA A 243 8.11 13.67 12.71
C ALA A 243 9.35 14.40 13.24
N LYS A 244 10.53 13.77 13.10
CA LYS A 244 11.81 14.39 13.45
C LYS A 244 12.08 15.64 12.62
N TYR A 245 11.89 15.62 11.30
CA TYR A 245 12.05 16.83 10.47
C TYR A 245 11.07 17.94 10.87
N ILE A 246 9.82 17.60 11.18
CA ILE A 246 8.83 18.59 11.60
C ILE A 246 9.24 19.24 12.93
N SER A 247 9.64 18.42 13.92
CA SER A 247 10.13 18.94 15.22
C SER A 247 11.39 19.79 15.05
N GLU A 248 12.39 19.34 14.29
CA GLU A 248 13.61 20.12 14.00
C GLU A 248 13.27 21.46 13.33
N LEU A 249 12.26 21.53 12.45
CA LEU A 249 11.83 22.77 11.80
C LEU A 249 11.02 23.69 12.71
N GLN A 250 10.17 23.14 13.58
CA GLN A 250 9.31 23.91 14.48
C GLN A 250 10.08 24.48 15.68
N GLU A 251 11.07 23.74 16.18
CA GLU A 251 11.89 24.13 17.33
C GLU A 251 13.13 24.95 16.92
N ARG A 252 13.32 25.16 15.61
CA ARG A 252 14.45 25.93 15.09
C ARG A 252 14.40 27.38 15.59
N ASP A 253 15.53 27.85 16.09
CA ASP A 253 15.77 29.28 16.28
C ASP A 253 15.77 30.02 14.92
N ALA A 254 14.85 30.98 14.77
CA ALA A 254 14.73 31.79 13.57
C ALA A 254 16.04 32.50 13.19
N THR A 255 16.90 32.77 14.17
CA THR A 255 18.19 33.46 13.99
C THR A 255 19.37 32.52 13.74
N ALA A 256 19.20 31.21 13.89
CA ALA A 256 20.27 30.24 13.63
C ALA A 256 20.68 30.22 12.16
N LEU A 257 21.98 30.44 11.92
CA LEU A 257 22.60 30.54 10.59
C LEU A 257 23.14 29.19 10.08
N ASP A 258 23.34 28.23 10.98
CA ASP A 258 23.96 26.93 10.74
C ASP A 258 22.96 25.76 10.80
N PHE A 259 21.67 26.06 10.88
CA PHE A 259 20.63 25.03 10.93
C PHE A 259 20.66 24.12 9.68
N ALA A 260 20.63 22.82 9.92
CA ALA A 260 20.53 21.81 8.88
C ALA A 260 19.78 20.58 9.42
N LEU A 261 18.84 20.07 8.63
CA LEU A 261 18.18 18.79 8.89
C LEU A 261 19.17 17.64 8.79
N THR A 262 19.04 16.65 9.67
CA THR A 262 19.89 15.45 9.63
C THR A 262 19.30 14.39 8.69
N PRO A 263 19.89 14.09 7.51
CA PRO A 263 19.24 13.24 6.51
C PRO A 263 19.00 11.80 6.99
N THR A 264 17.75 11.47 7.30
CA THR A 264 17.29 10.16 7.83
C THR A 264 16.07 9.64 7.06
N GLY A 265 15.74 8.35 7.26
CA GLY A 265 14.62 7.68 6.59
C GLY A 265 14.95 7.13 5.19
N THR A 266 13.92 7.02 4.35
CA THR A 266 14.01 6.56 2.96
C THR A 266 14.95 7.42 2.12
N LEU A 267 15.41 6.90 0.97
CA LEU A 267 16.29 7.66 0.08
C LEU A 267 15.66 9.01 -0.33
N GLU A 268 14.37 9.00 -0.63
CA GLU A 268 13.60 10.19 -1.03
C GLU A 268 13.57 11.23 0.11
N LEU A 269 13.32 10.82 1.35
CA LEU A 269 13.34 11.73 2.52
C LEU A 269 14.73 12.29 2.79
N ARG A 270 15.79 11.50 2.57
CA ARG A 270 17.18 11.97 2.71
C ARG A 270 17.55 12.97 1.64
N LEU A 271 17.10 12.76 0.40
CA LEU A 271 17.29 13.72 -0.69
C LEU A 271 16.53 15.02 -0.43
N LEU A 272 15.29 14.93 0.09
CA LEU A 272 14.50 16.08 0.50
C LEU A 272 15.22 16.91 1.57
N ALA A 273 15.74 16.28 2.63
CA ALA A 273 16.51 16.98 3.66
C ALA A 273 17.76 17.66 3.11
N LYS A 274 18.50 17.00 2.20
CA LYS A 274 19.67 17.61 1.55
C LYS A 274 19.30 18.82 0.69
N ALA A 275 18.26 18.71 -0.12
CA ALA A 275 17.79 19.80 -0.97
C ALA A 275 17.29 20.98 -0.11
N PHE A 276 16.57 20.68 0.97
CA PHE A 276 16.17 21.68 1.95
C PHE A 276 17.38 22.38 2.56
N ASN A 277 18.38 21.64 3.05
CA ASN A 277 19.59 22.23 3.66
C ASN A 277 20.33 23.14 2.69
N GLN A 278 20.47 22.73 1.42
CA GLN A 278 21.10 23.56 0.40
C GLN A 278 20.32 24.85 0.16
N GLN A 279 18.99 24.77 0.02
CA GLN A 279 18.15 25.94 -0.16
C GLN A 279 18.18 26.86 1.06
N PHE A 280 18.18 26.29 2.26
CA PHE A 280 18.25 27.02 3.52
C PHE A 280 19.54 27.84 3.60
N LEU A 281 20.69 27.24 3.31
CA LEU A 281 21.98 27.94 3.29
C LEU A 281 22.01 29.08 2.26
N MET A 282 21.48 28.84 1.04
CA MET A 282 21.43 29.85 -0.01
C MET A 282 20.53 31.04 0.40
N ASN A 283 19.38 30.77 1.03
CA ASN A 283 18.50 31.82 1.55
C ASN A 283 19.16 32.63 2.67
N GLN A 284 19.87 31.97 3.60
CA GLN A 284 20.58 32.67 4.68
C GLN A 284 21.71 33.56 4.12
N GLN A 285 22.43 33.10 3.10
CA GLN A 285 23.44 33.92 2.42
C GLN A 285 22.82 35.17 1.76
N GLN A 286 21.66 35.02 1.10
CA GLN A 286 20.95 36.16 0.53
C GLN A 286 20.45 37.14 1.59
N LEU A 287 19.90 36.66 2.71
CA LEU A 287 19.46 37.52 3.80
C LEU A 287 20.62 38.34 4.39
N LYS A 288 21.80 37.73 4.54
CA LYS A 288 23.01 38.43 5.00
C LYS A 288 23.44 39.52 4.01
N GLN A 289 23.42 39.24 2.71
CA GLN A 289 23.72 40.23 1.68
C GLN A 289 22.72 41.39 1.69
N ASN A 290 21.43 41.09 1.86
CA ASN A 290 20.37 42.11 1.97
C ASN A 290 20.59 43.02 3.18
N GLN A 291 20.92 42.45 4.34
CA GLN A 291 21.19 43.21 5.56
C GLN A 291 22.38 44.16 5.36
N GLN A 292 23.49 43.67 4.79
CA GLN A 292 24.67 44.49 4.50
C GLN A 292 24.36 45.62 3.52
N LEU A 293 23.59 45.34 2.47
CA LEU A 293 23.16 46.34 1.49
C LEU A 293 22.33 47.46 2.15
N ILE A 294 21.37 47.08 3.00
CA ILE A 294 20.54 48.04 3.71
C ILE A 294 21.41 48.91 4.65
N GLU A 295 22.36 48.29 5.37
CA GLU A 295 23.28 49.02 6.24
C GLU A 295 24.15 50.03 5.46
N ASP A 296 24.72 49.64 4.33
CA ASP A 296 25.50 50.53 3.47
C ASP A 296 24.65 51.68 2.91
N ILE A 297 23.42 51.41 2.44
CA ILE A 297 22.50 52.45 1.95
C ILE A 297 22.18 53.45 3.07
N VAL A 298 21.90 52.95 4.29
CA VAL A 298 21.63 53.81 5.45
C VAL A 298 22.86 54.66 5.78
N GLN A 299 24.05 54.06 5.83
CA GLN A 299 25.29 54.77 6.16
C GLN A 299 25.61 55.86 5.13
N VAL A 300 25.49 55.56 3.83
CA VAL A 300 25.71 56.53 2.75
C VAL A 300 24.68 57.65 2.81
N SER A 301 23.40 57.32 3.01
CA SER A 301 22.33 58.32 3.08
C SER A 301 22.51 59.27 4.27
N GLN A 302 22.92 58.76 5.43
CA GLN A 302 23.24 59.57 6.61
C GLN A 302 24.46 60.46 6.36
N GLY A 303 25.51 59.92 5.72
CA GLY A 303 26.69 60.70 5.33
C GLY A 303 26.33 61.86 4.40
N LEU A 304 25.52 61.59 3.37
CA LEU A 304 25.01 62.61 2.45
C LEU A 304 24.17 63.67 3.18
N ALA A 305 23.30 63.28 4.10
CA ALA A 305 22.49 64.21 4.89
C ALA A 305 23.34 65.16 5.76
N GLN A 306 24.55 64.73 6.14
CA GLN A 306 25.53 65.54 6.87
C GLN A 306 26.49 66.31 5.94
N GLY A 307 26.30 66.24 4.62
CA GLY A 307 27.18 66.87 3.62
C GLY A 307 28.51 66.14 3.39
N ASN A 308 28.68 64.91 3.90
CA ASN A 308 29.87 64.10 3.66
C ASN A 308 29.79 63.37 2.31
N LEU A 309 30.37 63.97 1.27
CA LEU A 309 30.40 63.42 -0.10
C LEU A 309 31.51 62.39 -0.35
N HIS A 310 32.31 62.05 0.66
CA HIS A 310 33.37 61.05 0.58
C HIS A 310 32.95 59.69 1.15
N ILE A 311 31.71 59.58 1.65
CA ILE A 311 31.14 58.32 2.12
C ILE A 311 30.98 57.36 0.94
N MET A 312 31.30 56.08 1.13
CA MET A 312 31.14 55.04 0.11
C MET A 312 30.52 53.78 0.74
N PRO A 313 29.74 52.99 -0.03
CA PRO A 313 29.38 51.64 0.37
C PRO A 313 30.64 50.82 0.64
N LYS A 314 30.66 50.02 1.72
CA LYS A 314 31.86 49.28 2.12
C LYS A 314 31.91 47.86 1.55
N ALA A 315 30.76 47.24 1.31
CA ALA A 315 30.72 45.85 0.89
C ALA A 315 30.76 45.70 -0.64
N GLU A 316 31.22 44.52 -1.08
CA GLU A 316 31.13 44.11 -2.48
C GLU A 316 29.86 43.30 -2.71
N TYR A 317 29.16 43.64 -3.79
CA TYR A 317 27.89 43.03 -4.15
C TYR A 317 27.98 42.35 -5.52
N GLN A 318 27.09 41.39 -5.75
CA GLN A 318 26.98 40.66 -7.02
C GLN A 318 25.58 40.83 -7.59
N GLY A 319 25.44 40.65 -8.91
CA GLY A 319 24.14 40.76 -9.60
C GLY A 319 23.52 42.16 -9.46
N GLU A 320 22.22 42.21 -9.18
CA GLU A 320 21.46 43.48 -9.13
C GLU A 320 21.92 44.40 -8.00
N PHE A 321 22.43 43.87 -6.89
CA PHE A 321 22.94 44.70 -5.79
C PHE A 321 24.22 45.47 -6.16
N ALA A 322 25.01 44.96 -7.10
CA ALA A 322 26.14 45.70 -7.65
C ALA A 322 25.68 46.95 -8.42
N GLN A 323 24.51 46.90 -9.08
CA GLN A 323 23.97 48.05 -9.79
C GLN A 323 23.59 49.17 -8.82
N ILE A 324 23.02 48.83 -7.66
CA ILE A 324 22.67 49.80 -6.61
C ILE A 324 23.94 50.47 -6.07
N LYS A 325 24.98 49.69 -5.75
CA LYS A 325 26.28 50.24 -5.31
C LYS A 325 26.85 51.21 -6.35
N ASN A 326 26.94 50.78 -7.61
CA ASN A 326 27.50 51.60 -8.69
C ASN A 326 26.70 52.90 -8.89
N ALA A 327 25.37 52.85 -8.75
CA ALA A 327 24.52 54.04 -8.82
C ALA A 327 24.83 55.02 -7.68
N LEU A 328 24.98 54.53 -6.43
CA LEU A 328 25.35 55.37 -5.29
C LEU A 328 26.73 56.02 -5.49
N GLU A 329 27.74 55.24 -5.89
CA GLU A 329 29.09 55.74 -6.16
C GLU A 329 29.10 56.80 -7.27
N THR A 330 28.29 56.60 -8.31
CA THR A 330 28.14 57.56 -9.41
C THR A 330 27.54 58.88 -8.92
N ILE A 331 26.47 58.82 -8.12
CA ILE A 331 25.82 60.02 -7.58
C ILE A 331 26.79 60.80 -6.67
N LEU A 332 27.48 60.10 -5.77
CA LEU A 332 28.49 60.69 -4.87
C LEU A 332 29.63 61.34 -5.66
N SER A 333 30.14 60.66 -6.68
CA SER A 333 31.21 61.19 -7.54
C SER A 333 30.78 62.47 -8.26
N ILE A 334 29.58 62.49 -8.85
CA ILE A 334 29.04 63.66 -9.54
C ILE A 334 28.89 64.84 -8.57
N GLN A 335 28.27 64.60 -7.40
CA GLN A 335 28.08 65.66 -6.40
C GLN A 335 29.42 66.22 -5.91
N ARG A 336 30.40 65.36 -5.62
CA ARG A 336 31.73 65.80 -5.19
C ARG A 336 32.42 66.66 -6.25
N GLN A 337 32.41 66.21 -7.51
CA GLN A 337 33.04 66.96 -8.62
C GLN A 337 32.42 68.35 -8.79
N VAL A 338 31.09 68.44 -8.75
CA VAL A 338 30.37 69.72 -8.84
C VAL A 338 30.73 70.63 -7.66
N ILE A 339 30.68 70.14 -6.43
CA ILE A 339 30.99 70.94 -5.24
C ILE A 339 32.45 71.39 -5.22
N GLU A 340 33.40 70.53 -5.55
CA GLU A 340 34.82 70.89 -5.63
C GLU A 340 35.08 71.98 -6.68
N ASP A 341 34.39 71.93 -7.82
CA ASP A 341 34.53 72.92 -8.88
C ASP A 341 33.92 74.28 -8.46
N ILE A 342 32.75 74.27 -7.83
CA ILE A 342 32.14 75.48 -7.23
C ILE A 342 33.11 76.11 -6.20
N VAL A 343 33.73 75.29 -5.35
CA VAL A 343 34.72 75.76 -4.36
C VAL A 343 35.93 76.40 -5.05
N LYS A 344 36.50 75.77 -6.08
CA LYS A 344 37.63 76.32 -6.83
C LYS A 344 37.31 77.67 -7.48
N ILE A 345 36.13 77.78 -8.11
CA ILE A 345 35.66 79.04 -8.72
C ILE A 345 35.51 80.12 -7.65
N SER A 346 34.85 79.78 -6.54
CA SER A 346 34.62 80.70 -5.43
C SER A 346 35.93 81.20 -4.81
N GLN A 347 36.93 80.33 -4.67
CA GLN A 347 38.26 80.69 -4.21
C GLN A 347 38.99 81.60 -5.20
N GLY A 348 38.90 81.31 -6.50
CA GLY A 348 39.46 82.17 -7.55
C GLY A 348 38.86 83.57 -7.52
N LEU A 349 37.53 83.67 -7.42
CA LEU A 349 36.81 84.93 -7.25
C LEU A 349 37.27 85.69 -6.00
N ALA A 350 37.39 85.01 -4.86
CA ALA A 350 37.85 85.63 -3.61
C ALA A 350 39.28 86.18 -3.70
N GLN A 351 40.12 85.59 -4.56
CA GLN A 351 41.49 86.06 -4.84
C GLN A 351 41.53 87.17 -5.91
N GLY A 352 40.37 87.62 -6.41
CA GLY A 352 40.26 88.62 -7.47
C GLY A 352 40.54 88.07 -8.88
N ASN A 353 40.68 86.75 -9.05
CA ASN A 353 40.85 86.13 -10.36
C ASN A 353 39.49 85.92 -11.04
N LEU A 354 39.09 86.87 -11.89
CA LEU A 354 37.83 86.85 -12.64
C LEU A 354 37.88 85.98 -13.92
N HIS A 355 38.98 85.27 -14.16
CA HIS A 355 39.16 84.39 -15.32
C HIS A 355 38.99 82.91 -14.98
N VAL A 356 38.70 82.56 -13.72
CA VAL A 356 38.30 81.19 -13.38
C VAL A 356 36.98 80.83 -14.09
N VAL A 357 36.86 79.59 -14.55
CA VAL A 357 35.65 79.08 -15.21
C VAL A 357 35.38 77.64 -14.77
N PRO A 358 34.11 77.21 -14.72
CA PRO A 358 33.76 75.84 -14.35
C PRO A 358 34.44 74.79 -15.22
N GLN A 359 35.07 73.80 -14.58
CA GLN A 359 35.79 72.70 -15.26
C GLN A 359 35.09 71.35 -15.10
N ALA A 360 34.19 71.20 -14.12
CA ALA A 360 33.45 69.96 -13.92
C ALA A 360 32.34 69.77 -14.97
N GLU A 361 31.89 68.52 -15.12
CA GLU A 361 30.72 68.21 -15.94
C GLU A 361 29.44 68.36 -15.10
N TYR A 362 28.71 69.46 -15.31
CA TYR A 362 27.41 69.68 -14.68
C TYR A 362 26.32 69.03 -15.52
N ARG A 363 25.52 68.16 -14.91
CA ARG A 363 24.41 67.45 -15.57
C ARG A 363 23.09 67.73 -14.85
N GLY A 364 21.98 67.65 -15.59
CA GLY A 364 20.64 67.89 -15.04
C GLY A 364 20.53 69.25 -14.36
N ASP A 365 19.93 69.27 -13.16
CA ASP A 365 19.68 70.51 -12.41
C ASP A 365 20.96 71.28 -12.04
N PHE A 366 22.12 70.61 -11.99
CA PHE A 366 23.40 71.28 -11.73
C PHE A 366 23.81 72.26 -12.85
N ILE A 367 23.28 72.11 -14.08
CA ILE A 367 23.58 73.03 -15.20
C ILE A 367 23.19 74.46 -14.86
N GLN A 368 22.11 74.67 -14.10
CA GLN A 368 21.68 76.01 -13.70
C GLN A 368 22.73 76.70 -12.81
N ILE A 369 23.39 75.95 -11.92
CA ILE A 369 24.47 76.46 -11.07
C ILE A 369 25.65 76.91 -11.94
N LYS A 370 26.06 76.08 -12.91
CA LYS A 370 27.13 76.42 -13.86
C LYS A 370 26.84 77.74 -14.58
N ASN A 371 25.67 77.85 -15.21
CA ASN A 371 25.28 79.04 -15.96
C ASN A 371 25.26 80.30 -15.08
N SER A 372 24.83 80.15 -13.82
CA SER A 372 24.78 81.26 -12.86
C SER A 372 26.19 81.73 -12.47
N LEU A 373 27.12 80.80 -12.26
CA LEU A 373 28.53 81.12 -11.99
C LEU A 373 29.19 81.82 -13.19
N GLU A 374 28.99 81.30 -14.41
CA GLU A 374 29.54 81.89 -15.63
C GLU A 374 29.00 83.30 -15.89
N THR A 375 27.70 83.50 -15.67
CA THR A 375 27.06 84.82 -15.79
C THR A 375 27.65 85.78 -14.77
N THR A 376 27.78 85.37 -13.51
CA THR A 376 28.35 86.19 -12.43
C THR A 376 29.80 86.60 -12.73
N LEU A 377 30.63 85.65 -13.17
CA LEU A 377 32.02 85.89 -13.56
C LEU A 377 32.12 86.87 -14.73
N THR A 378 31.27 86.71 -15.74
CA THR A 378 31.23 87.59 -16.91
C THR A 378 30.85 89.01 -16.52
N SER A 379 29.79 89.18 -15.72
CA SER A 379 29.36 90.50 -15.24
C SER A 379 30.42 91.18 -14.39
N LEU A 380 31.04 90.46 -13.45
CA LEU A 380 32.13 90.99 -12.63
C LEU A 380 33.32 91.44 -13.48
N ARG A 381 33.74 90.60 -14.43
CA ARG A 381 34.86 90.91 -15.32
C ARG A 381 34.58 92.16 -16.14
N GLN A 382 33.38 92.25 -16.71
CA GLN A 382 32.97 93.39 -17.52
C GLN A 382 32.98 94.70 -16.72
N VAL A 383 32.43 94.70 -15.50
CA VAL A 383 32.42 95.87 -14.61
C VAL A 383 33.84 96.30 -14.23
N ILE A 384 34.70 95.35 -13.85
CA ILE A 384 36.08 95.67 -13.44
C ILE A 384 36.92 96.15 -14.62
N GLU A 385 36.84 95.50 -15.78
CA GLU A 385 37.56 95.94 -16.98
C GLU A 385 37.14 97.34 -17.43
N ASP A 386 35.85 97.63 -17.42
CA ASP A 386 35.32 98.94 -17.80
C ASP A 386 35.70 100.01 -16.76
N THR A 387 35.67 99.69 -15.47
CA THR A 387 36.16 100.57 -14.40
C THR A 387 37.65 100.90 -14.56
N VAL A 388 38.48 99.90 -14.87
CA VAL A 388 39.92 100.10 -15.10
C VAL A 388 40.17 100.96 -16.34
N LYS A 389 39.43 100.72 -17.44
CA LYS A 389 39.51 101.55 -18.66
C LYS A 389 39.11 102.99 -18.38
N MET A 390 38.00 103.20 -17.68
CA MET A 390 37.50 104.51 -17.25
C MET A 390 38.55 105.26 -16.42
N ALA A 391 39.09 104.61 -15.38
CA ALA A 391 40.10 105.21 -14.52
C ALA A 391 41.37 105.60 -15.30
N HIS A 392 41.78 104.79 -16.28
CA HIS A 392 42.95 105.08 -17.12
C HIS A 392 42.73 106.25 -18.07
N GLU A 393 41.55 106.35 -18.69
CA GLU A 393 41.21 107.48 -19.57
C GLU A 393 41.09 108.79 -18.78
N ILE A 394 40.45 108.75 -17.61
CA ILE A 394 40.45 109.86 -16.65
C ILE A 394 41.90 110.22 -16.29
N ALA A 395 42.75 109.28 -15.88
CA ALA A 395 44.14 109.58 -15.51
C ALA A 395 44.97 110.24 -16.64
N LYS A 396 44.63 110.01 -17.91
CA LYS A 396 45.27 110.64 -19.09
C LYS A 396 44.73 112.04 -19.41
N GLY A 397 43.74 112.52 -18.68
CA GLY A 397 43.11 113.81 -18.92
C GLY A 397 41.89 113.76 -19.84
N ASN A 398 41.37 112.58 -20.17
CA ASN A 398 40.17 112.43 -20.99
C ASN A 398 38.92 112.37 -20.10
N TRP A 399 38.35 113.54 -19.80
CA TRP A 399 37.25 113.68 -18.84
C TRP A 399 35.84 113.43 -19.40
N HIS A 400 35.72 113.22 -20.72
CA HIS A 400 34.43 112.98 -21.40
C HIS A 400 34.18 111.49 -21.70
N VAL A 401 34.96 110.59 -21.09
CA VAL A 401 34.80 109.14 -21.24
C VAL A 401 33.54 108.67 -20.51
N ILE A 402 32.76 107.80 -21.16
CA ILE A 402 31.57 107.17 -20.57
C ILE A 402 31.75 105.65 -20.46
N PRO A 403 31.31 105.04 -19.34
CA PRO A 403 31.35 103.59 -19.15
C PRO A 403 30.62 102.88 -20.29
N GLN A 404 31.27 101.88 -20.90
CA GLN A 404 30.70 101.12 -22.03
C GLN A 404 29.97 99.86 -21.58
N ALA A 405 30.24 99.39 -20.36
CA ALA A 405 29.56 98.24 -19.80
C ALA A 405 28.14 98.57 -19.31
N GLU A 406 27.27 97.56 -19.32
CA GLU A 406 25.98 97.63 -18.62
C GLU A 406 26.20 97.21 -17.16
N TYR A 407 26.03 98.16 -16.24
CA TYR A 407 26.16 97.91 -14.81
C TYR A 407 24.77 97.57 -14.27
N GLN A 408 24.66 96.46 -13.54
CA GLN A 408 23.41 96.00 -12.94
C GLN A 408 23.54 95.92 -11.42
N GLY A 409 22.42 96.13 -10.71
CA GLY A 409 22.38 96.11 -9.25
C GLY A 409 23.32 97.13 -8.63
N ASP A 410 24.04 96.72 -7.58
CA ASP A 410 24.94 97.60 -6.82
C ASP A 410 26.09 98.17 -7.66
N PHE A 411 26.44 97.56 -8.81
CA PHE A 411 27.49 98.08 -9.68
C PHE A 411 27.12 99.41 -10.32
N VAL A 412 25.84 99.77 -10.43
CA VAL A 412 25.42 101.08 -10.97
C VAL A 412 26.06 102.24 -10.17
N GLN A 413 26.25 102.06 -8.87
CA GLN A 413 26.90 103.09 -8.04
C GLN A 413 28.37 103.34 -8.44
N ILE A 414 29.09 102.31 -8.91
CA ILE A 414 30.45 102.45 -9.43
C ILE A 414 30.43 103.31 -10.69
N LYS A 415 29.48 103.03 -11.60
CA LYS A 415 29.28 103.81 -12.82
C LYS A 415 29.04 105.29 -12.51
N ASP A 416 28.09 105.56 -11.62
CA ASP A 416 27.72 106.93 -11.25
C ASP A 416 28.89 107.68 -10.59
N ALA A 417 29.64 107.01 -9.71
CA ALA A 417 30.82 107.58 -9.06
C ALA A 417 31.94 107.92 -10.07
N LEU A 418 32.20 107.03 -11.03
CA LEU A 418 33.18 107.28 -12.09
C LEU A 418 32.77 108.47 -12.98
N GLN A 419 31.50 108.54 -13.36
CA GLN A 419 30.97 109.66 -14.16
C GLN A 419 31.02 110.98 -13.40
N SER A 420 30.64 110.98 -12.11
CA SER A 420 30.72 112.18 -11.27
C SER A 420 32.16 112.65 -11.10
N THR A 421 33.11 111.73 -10.93
CA THR A 421 34.54 112.07 -10.81
C THR A 421 35.07 112.69 -12.11
N ALA A 422 34.74 112.09 -13.26
CA ALA A 422 35.14 112.60 -14.56
C ALA A 422 34.58 114.02 -14.81
N ALA A 423 33.30 114.25 -14.49
CA ALA A 423 32.66 115.55 -14.63
C ALA A 423 33.32 116.62 -13.75
N GLN A 424 33.64 116.30 -12.49
CA GLN A 424 34.25 117.27 -11.57
C GLN A 424 35.69 117.65 -11.97
N LEU A 425 36.45 116.71 -12.53
CA LEU A 425 37.78 117.00 -13.09
C LEU A 425 37.70 117.83 -14.38
N ALA A 426 36.66 117.64 -15.20
CA ALA A 426 36.41 118.47 -16.37
C ALA A 426 36.10 119.94 -16.03
N GLU A 427 35.49 120.22 -14.87
CA GLU A 427 35.17 121.58 -14.43
C GLU A 427 36.36 122.32 -13.80
N THR A 428 37.40 121.60 -13.37
CA THR A 428 38.57 122.15 -12.66
C THR A 428 39.81 122.35 -13.53
N THR A 429 39.75 121.95 -14.80
CA THR A 429 40.82 122.12 -15.80
C THR A 429 40.29 122.97 -16.95
#